data_AF-A0A1Y4E0I2-F1
#
_entry.id   AF-A0A1Y4E0I2-F1
#
_cell.length_a   1.000
_cell.length_b   1.000
_cell.length_c   1.000
_cell.angle_alpha   90.00
_cell.angle_beta   90.00
_cell.angle_gamma   90.00
#
_symmetry.space_group_name_H-M   'P 1'
#
loop_
_entity.id
_entity.type
_entity.pdbx_description
1 polymer ?
#
loop_
_entity_poly.entity_id
_entity_poly.type
_entity_poly.pdbx_seq_one_letter_code
_entity_poly.pdbx_strand_id
1 'polypeptide(L)'
;MESFYTTIAILTFGLVIYLMFSMPTKKEVRALAQPEVNRRRIAALREELAARLGKTCTLNLDEVHGVVGAGALTGEIVDVDDEWVLVRVPGQKGSRLVAMRLGHVSGLEEQGD
;
A
#
# COMPACT_ATOMS: atom_id res chain seq x y z
N MET A 1 32.35 0.29 43.67
CA MET A 1 31.18 0.91 43.04
C MET A 1 31.40 1.22 41.56
N GLU A 2 32.56 1.74 41.14
CA GLU A 2 32.83 2.11 39.74
C GLU A 2 32.66 0.98 38.72
N SER A 3 33.18 -0.22 39.01
CA SER A 3 33.04 -1.40 38.12
C SER A 3 31.57 -1.76 37.80
N PHE A 4 30.65 -1.55 38.74
CA PHE A 4 29.22 -1.85 38.54
C PHE A 4 28.58 -0.86 37.58
N TYR A 5 28.89 0.43 37.70
CA TYR A 5 28.42 1.46 36.78
C TYR A 5 29.00 1.27 35.38
N THR A 6 30.28 0.91 35.25
CA THR A 6 30.89 0.60 33.96
C THR A 6 30.22 -0.61 33.30
N THR A 7 29.91 -1.65 34.08
CA THR A 7 29.24 -2.87 33.57
C THR A 7 27.83 -2.55 33.09
N ILE A 8 27.06 -1.79 33.87
CA ILE A 8 25.71 -1.35 33.46
C ILE A 8 25.80 -0.48 32.20
N ALA A 9 26.74 0.46 32.13
CA ALA A 9 26.90 1.33 30.96
C ALA A 9 27.21 0.52 29.69
N ILE A 10 28.09 -0.48 29.78
CA ILE A 10 28.41 -1.36 28.65
C ILE A 10 27.18 -2.17 28.22
N LEU A 11 26.43 -2.72 29.17
CA LEU A 11 25.22 -3.49 28.87
C LEU A 11 24.12 -2.62 28.25
N THR A 12 23.89 -1.42 28.77
CA THR A 12 22.90 -0.48 28.22
C THR A 12 23.34 0.01 26.84
N PHE A 13 24.62 0.28 26.63
CA PHE A 13 25.12 0.70 25.32
C PHE A 13 25.00 -0.43 24.28
N GLY A 14 25.34 -1.66 24.65
CA GLY A 14 25.13 -2.84 23.81
C GLY A 14 23.65 -3.07 23.48
N LEU A 15 22.75 -2.86 24.46
CA LEU A 15 21.31 -2.95 24.26
C LEU A 15 20.78 -1.88 23.30
N VAL A 16 21.26 -0.64 23.40
CA VAL A 16 20.86 0.44 22.49
C VAL A 16 21.33 0.15 21.07
N ILE A 17 22.56 -0.32 20.89
CA ILE A 17 23.07 -0.76 19.59
C ILE A 17 22.20 -1.91 19.05
N TYR A 18 21.95 -2.93 19.87
CA TYR A 18 21.10 -4.04 19.49
C TYR A 18 19.71 -3.55 19.06
N LEU A 19 19.09 -2.62 19.77
CA LEU A 19 17.78 -2.06 19.40
C LEU A 19 17.83 -1.22 18.12
N MET A 20 18.93 -0.51 17.84
CA MET A 20 19.10 0.22 16.58
C MET A 20 19.25 -0.73 15.38
N PHE A 21 19.98 -1.84 15.55
CA PHE A 21 20.18 -2.84 14.49
C PHE A 21 19.01 -3.82 14.36
N SER A 22 18.36 -4.12 15.48
CA SER A 22 17.19 -5.01 15.57
C SER A 22 15.88 -4.26 15.41
N MET A 23 15.89 -2.94 15.16
CA MET A 23 14.72 -2.27 14.60
C MET A 23 14.43 -2.96 13.28
N PRO A 24 13.38 -3.79 13.20
CA PRO A 24 13.02 -4.39 11.93
C PRO A 24 12.73 -3.21 11.02
N THR A 25 13.43 -3.16 9.88
CA THR A 25 13.18 -2.10 8.92
C THR A 25 11.68 -2.05 8.66
N LYS A 26 11.10 -0.86 8.44
CA LYS A 26 9.65 -0.71 8.22
C LYS A 26 9.08 -1.71 7.18
N LYS A 27 9.94 -2.22 6.28
CA LYS A 27 9.67 -3.27 5.30
C LYS A 27 9.40 -4.66 5.92
N GLU A 28 10.13 -5.07 6.95
CA GLU A 28 10.00 -6.40 7.56
C GLU A 28 8.79 -6.50 8.49
N VAL A 29 8.51 -5.46 9.27
CA VAL A 29 7.26 -5.37 10.06
C VAL A 29 6.05 -5.43 9.14
N ARG A 30 6.16 -4.81 7.95
CA ARG A 30 5.10 -4.80 6.94
C ARG A 30 4.92 -6.15 6.25
N ALA A 31 6.01 -6.89 6.03
CA ALA A 31 5.95 -8.25 5.51
C ALA A 31 5.33 -9.24 6.50
N LEU A 32 5.53 -9.01 7.81
CA LEU A 32 4.92 -9.80 8.88
C LEU A 32 3.45 -9.42 9.14
N ALA A 33 3.09 -8.16 8.93
CA ALA A 33 1.73 -7.66 9.15
C ALA A 33 0.75 -7.92 8.00
N GLN A 34 1.24 -8.28 6.79
CA GLN A 34 0.39 -8.64 5.67
C GLN A 34 0.23 -10.16 5.59
N PRO A 35 -0.98 -10.73 5.77
CA PRO A 35 -1.18 -12.15 5.55
C PRO A 35 -0.81 -12.48 4.10
N GLU A 36 -0.07 -13.57 3.87
CA GLU A 36 0.44 -13.95 2.53
C GLU A 36 -0.65 -13.95 1.44
N VAL A 37 -1.89 -14.25 1.83
CA VAL A 37 -3.09 -14.20 0.98
C VAL A 37 -3.33 -12.80 0.41
N ASN A 38 -3.20 -11.75 1.23
CA ASN A 38 -3.32 -10.36 0.76
C ASN A 38 -2.19 -9.99 -0.18
N ARG A 39 -0.97 -10.48 0.07
CA ARG A 39 0.18 -10.19 -0.79
C ARG A 39 0.02 -10.79 -2.19
N ARG A 40 -0.47 -12.03 -2.28
CA ARG A 40 -0.77 -12.68 -3.58
C ARG A 40 -1.92 -11.98 -4.31
N ARG A 41 -2.99 -11.61 -3.58
CA ARG A 41 -4.11 -10.86 -4.14
C ARG A 41 -3.68 -9.52 -4.71
N ILE A 42 -2.88 -8.75 -3.96
CA ILE A 42 -2.35 -7.45 -4.39
C ILE A 42 -1.45 -7.60 -5.63
N ALA A 43 -0.61 -8.64 -5.67
CA ALA A 43 0.25 -8.90 -6.83
C ALA A 43 -0.57 -9.24 -8.10
N ALA A 44 -1.57 -10.11 -7.97
CA ALA A 44 -2.46 -10.45 -9.09
C ALA A 44 -3.25 -9.24 -9.60
N LEU A 45 -3.78 -8.43 -8.67
CA LEU A 45 -4.52 -7.23 -9.01
C LEU A 45 -3.62 -6.17 -9.67
N ARG A 46 -2.36 -6.06 -9.23
CA ARG A 46 -1.37 -5.22 -9.90
C ARG A 46 -1.11 -5.67 -11.33
N GLU A 47 -0.88 -6.96 -11.57
CA GLU A 47 -0.66 -7.49 -12.91
C GLU A 47 -1.86 -7.18 -13.83
N GLU A 48 -3.08 -7.35 -13.32
CA GLU A 48 -4.30 -7.06 -14.07
C GLU A 48 -4.45 -5.56 -14.39
N LEU A 49 -4.12 -4.67 -13.43
CA LEU A 49 -4.12 -3.23 -13.64
C LEU A 49 -3.01 -2.77 -14.60
N ALA A 50 -1.83 -3.35 -14.48
CA ALA A 50 -0.69 -3.05 -15.35
C ALA A 50 -0.98 -3.46 -16.80
N ALA A 51 -1.67 -4.59 -17.02
CA ALA A 51 -2.15 -5.01 -18.34
C ALA A 51 -3.19 -4.05 -18.95
N ARG A 52 -3.80 -3.19 -18.12
CA ARG A 52 -4.88 -2.25 -18.48
C ARG A 52 -4.46 -0.79 -18.34
N LEU A 53 -3.17 -0.53 -18.25
CA LEU A 53 -2.63 0.82 -18.17
C LEU A 53 -3.04 1.63 -19.41
N GLY A 54 -3.59 2.83 -19.19
CA GLY A 54 -4.17 3.69 -20.22
C GLY A 54 -5.60 3.33 -20.65
N LYS A 55 -6.24 2.33 -20.03
CA LYS A 55 -7.66 2.00 -20.28
C LYS A 55 -8.56 2.52 -19.17
N THR A 56 -9.81 2.82 -19.54
CA THR A 56 -10.88 3.12 -18.59
C THR A 56 -11.37 1.83 -17.96
N CYS A 57 -11.33 1.74 -16.63
CA CYS A 57 -11.82 0.59 -15.87
C CYS A 57 -12.62 1.06 -14.66
N THR A 58 -13.53 0.19 -14.18
CA THR A 58 -14.25 0.41 -12.92
C THR A 58 -13.59 -0.42 -11.83
N LEU A 59 -13.07 0.27 -10.82
CA LEU A 59 -12.47 -0.32 -9.62
C LEU A 59 -13.53 -0.43 -8.53
N ASN A 60 -13.79 -1.65 -8.08
CA ASN A 60 -14.67 -1.91 -6.93
C ASN A 60 -13.84 -1.84 -5.63
N LEU A 61 -14.42 -1.22 -4.60
CA LEU A 61 -13.77 -0.87 -3.34
C LEU A 61 -14.40 -1.65 -2.19
N ASP A 62 -13.57 -2.14 -1.26
CA ASP A 62 -14.07 -2.98 -0.14
C ASP A 62 -14.91 -2.14 0.85
N GLU A 63 -14.65 -0.83 0.91
CA GLU A 63 -15.40 0.14 1.71
C GLU A 63 -15.55 1.47 0.97
N VAL A 64 -16.57 2.26 1.36
CA VAL A 64 -16.80 3.62 0.86
C VAL A 64 -15.56 4.47 1.13
N HIS A 65 -14.76 4.70 0.08
CA HIS A 65 -13.55 5.51 0.21
C HIS A 65 -13.91 6.97 0.34
N GLY A 66 -13.50 7.62 1.42
CA GLY A 66 -13.80 9.05 1.67
C GLY A 66 -13.32 10.01 0.57
N VAL A 67 -12.34 9.61 -0.26
CA VAL A 67 -11.85 10.40 -1.40
C VAL A 67 -12.79 10.34 -2.61
N VAL A 68 -13.46 9.21 -2.79
CA VAL A 68 -14.35 8.91 -3.92
C VAL A 68 -15.82 9.10 -3.54
N GLY A 69 -16.18 8.94 -2.27
CA GLY A 69 -17.57 9.02 -1.77
C GLY A 69 -18.46 7.87 -2.23
N ALA A 70 -17.88 6.84 -2.87
CA ALA A 70 -18.59 5.68 -3.41
C ALA A 70 -17.80 4.39 -3.18
N GLY A 71 -18.46 3.25 -3.32
CA GLY A 71 -17.85 1.91 -3.30
C GLY A 71 -17.28 1.47 -4.65
N ALA A 72 -17.35 2.32 -5.68
CA ALA A 72 -16.78 2.06 -7.00
C ALA A 72 -16.16 3.35 -7.58
N LEU A 73 -15.09 3.18 -8.36
CA LEU A 73 -14.35 4.25 -9.00
C LEU A 73 -14.14 3.93 -10.48
N THR A 74 -14.80 4.66 -11.37
CA THR A 74 -14.59 4.52 -12.82
C THR A 74 -13.63 5.60 -13.32
N GLY A 75 -12.58 5.19 -14.01
CA GLY A 75 -11.61 6.12 -14.60
C GLY A 75 -10.50 5.42 -15.37
N GLU A 76 -9.65 6.22 -16.01
CA GLU A 76 -8.49 5.74 -16.75
C GLU A 76 -7.33 5.41 -15.80
N ILE A 77 -6.72 4.24 -15.94
CA ILE A 77 -5.55 3.85 -15.15
C ILE A 77 -4.32 4.57 -15.72
N VAL A 78 -3.76 5.51 -14.96
CA VAL A 78 -2.60 6.31 -15.39
C VAL A 78 -1.29 5.63 -15.00
N ASP A 79 -1.23 5.07 -13.79
CA ASP A 79 -0.02 4.47 -13.24
C ASP A 79 -0.36 3.40 -12.17
N VAL A 80 0.52 2.42 -12.01
CA VAL A 80 0.36 1.30 -11.07
C VAL A 80 1.73 0.95 -10.48
N ASP A 81 1.84 1.06 -9.16
CA ASP A 81 3.03 0.69 -8.38
C ASP A 81 2.76 -0.57 -7.52
N ASP A 82 3.69 -0.94 -6.64
CA ASP A 82 3.59 -2.09 -5.74
C ASP A 82 2.41 -1.99 -4.75
N GLU A 83 1.99 -0.77 -4.42
CA GLU A 83 0.95 -0.53 -3.41
C GLU A 83 -0.16 0.41 -3.84
N TRP A 84 0.05 1.17 -4.92
CA TRP A 84 -0.82 2.27 -5.31
C TRP A 84 -1.23 2.15 -6.77
N VAL A 85 -2.46 2.54 -7.06
CA VAL A 85 -2.97 2.77 -8.41
C VAL A 85 -3.36 4.23 -8.53
N LEU A 86 -2.96 4.85 -9.64
CA LEU A 86 -3.33 6.21 -9.99
C LEU A 86 -4.39 6.16 -11.07
N VAL A 87 -5.54 6.74 -10.78
CA VAL A 87 -6.71 6.71 -11.66
C VAL A 87 -7.11 8.14 -12.01
N ARG A 88 -7.28 8.40 -13.30
CA ARG A 88 -7.83 9.65 -13.80
C ARG A 88 -9.33 9.50 -13.96
N VAL A 89 -10.05 10.19 -13.09
CA VAL A 89 -11.52 10.17 -13.03
C VAL A 89 -12.05 11.41 -13.74
N PRO A 90 -12.96 11.27 -14.71
CA PRO A 90 -13.63 12.42 -15.30
C PRO A 90 -14.57 13.08 -14.27
N GLY A 91 -14.37 14.36 -13.98
CA GLY A 91 -15.21 15.15 -13.07
C GLY A 91 -15.91 16.32 -13.77
N GLN A 92 -16.95 16.88 -13.15
CA GLN A 92 -17.73 18.00 -13.69
C GLN A 92 -16.91 19.25 -14.05
N LYS A 93 -15.75 19.46 -13.42
CA LYS A 93 -14.86 20.63 -13.63
C LYS A 93 -13.48 20.23 -14.16
N GLY A 94 -13.37 19.08 -14.81
CA GLY A 94 -12.10 18.54 -15.33
C GLY A 94 -11.76 17.18 -14.76
N SER A 95 -10.71 16.56 -15.29
CA SER A 95 -10.23 15.26 -14.82
C SER A 95 -9.52 15.40 -13.48
N ARG A 96 -9.89 14.56 -12.50
CA ARG A 96 -9.22 14.45 -11.20
C ARG A 96 -8.34 13.22 -11.18
N LEU A 97 -7.11 13.36 -10.69
CA LEU A 97 -6.25 12.23 -10.38
C LEU A 97 -6.55 11.75 -8.95
N VAL A 98 -6.81 10.45 -8.81
CA VAL A 98 -7.09 9.77 -7.55
C VAL A 98 -6.06 8.68 -7.37
N ALA A 99 -5.21 8.82 -6.35
CA ALA A 99 -4.29 7.77 -5.94
C ALA A 99 -4.98 6.90 -4.88
N MET A 100 -4.92 5.59 -5.05
CA MET A 100 -5.59 4.66 -4.16
C MET A 100 -4.74 3.44 -3.87
N ARG A 101 -4.87 2.90 -2.66
CA ARG A 101 -4.07 1.74 -2.26
C ARG A 101 -4.71 0.44 -2.76
N LEU A 102 -3.91 -0.42 -3.37
CA LEU A 102 -4.34 -1.71 -3.93
C LEU A 102 -5.02 -2.61 -2.90
N GLY A 103 -4.60 -2.51 -1.63
CA GLY A 103 -5.20 -3.27 -0.52
C GLY A 103 -6.66 -2.92 -0.21
N HIS A 104 -7.21 -1.85 -0.79
CA HIS A 104 -8.62 -1.48 -0.66
C HIS A 104 -9.44 -1.75 -1.94
N VAL A 105 -8.81 -2.24 -3.01
CA VAL A 105 -9.48 -2.64 -4.24
C VAL A 105 -9.99 -4.07 -4.05
N SER A 106 -11.31 -4.24 -4.14
CA SER A 106 -11.94 -5.56 -4.06
C SER A 106 -11.80 -6.35 -5.34
N GLY A 107 -11.88 -5.65 -6.48
CA GLY A 107 -11.86 -6.23 -7.82
C GLY A 107 -12.01 -5.19 -8.91
N LEU A 108 -11.94 -5.66 -10.15
CA LEU A 108 -12.02 -4.88 -11.37
C LEU A 108 -13.22 -5.35 -12.20
N GLU A 109 -14.04 -4.42 -12.66
CA GLU A 109 -15.02 -4.67 -13.70
C GLU A 109 -14.58 -3.96 -14.99
N GLU A 110 -14.50 -4.75 -16.07
CA GLU A 110 -14.37 -4.19 -17.41
C GLU A 110 -15.71 -3.58 -17.79
N GLN A 111 -15.69 -2.30 -18.17
CA GLN A 111 -16.82 -1.71 -18.88
C GLN A 111 -16.81 -2.34 -20.28
N GLY A 112 -17.58 -3.42 -20.42
CA GLY A 112 -17.80 -4.09 -21.70
C GLY A 112 -18.31 -3.09 -22.73
N ASP A 113 -17.71 -3.17 -23.90
CA ASP A 113 -18.17 -2.57 -25.16
C ASP A 113 -19.53 -3.16 -25.56
#